data_AF-A0A533X4W0-F1
#
_entry.id   AF-A0A533X4W0-F1
#
_cell.length_a   1.000
_cell.length_b   1.000
_cell.length_c   1.000
_cell.angle_alpha   90.00
_cell.angle_beta   90.00
_cell.angle_gamma   90.00
#
_symmetry.space_group_name_H-M   'P 1'
#
loop_
_entity.id
_entity.type
_entity.pdbx_description
1 polymer ?
#
loop_
_entity_poly.entity_id
_entity_poly.type
_entity_poly.pdbx_seq_one_letter_code
_entity_poly.pdbx_strand_id
1 'polypeptide(L)'
;MRFETEKTYEIKGRIGEVCDFRKMYSPGESYRMAILAPKEYAQSITPGEKYNVQIGSVKEIPRNEEHLGVFSATAYRIPGKEDLMRFDLLVSSFERRTGVRFEEGKLYEVRGKIGDVCEFKLTRSAERSQHLFVFAPREYARDLVAGQKYDLTVESVREKMECHITKGTYGFPRLMVQKRALEAAGLKLDGADKGAEVVAELNLKGPEGASHRLFAKVEPKESLVVMSMDKIGAKVGDVFDLQRAGKYSDAGFVEDFNKYRSRELSNVRLQLEGKNLSIFVDGARFEVSEHRLDAYRTQALLRCKVESIQEEIRFWFDGNEATAKFGGSWKIQSFSASEKGMSLTYTREITTRSDMQHLMENTLEMSEIREKVSLLGEAKETEGDHPFQMDDSLYSYVHGRMTKSSENRGVYLQVRGDDGEDVGAAAFSKLKSDEMVRHPFNSEPGRGSHKKGTDSLFRSRDTGELFLVEFRWWQNADAAMKSAFEEVKNRELDEKFDETWGVISGAYIAIVDFDMTSRRGVLRVKRVW
;
A
#
# COMPACT_ATOMS: atom_id res chain seq x y z
N MET A 1 37.89 2.69 52.29
CA MET A 1 36.82 3.29 51.46
C MET A 1 35.53 2.49 51.66
N ARG A 2 34.37 3.13 51.77
CA ARG A 2 33.06 2.46 51.83
C ARG A 2 32.36 2.67 50.49
N PHE A 3 31.80 1.61 49.93
CA PHE A 3 31.01 1.67 48.70
C PHE A 3 29.53 1.59 49.05
N GLU A 4 28.73 2.50 48.49
CA GLU A 4 27.28 2.48 48.67
C GLU A 4 26.63 1.56 47.63
N THR A 5 25.60 0.80 48.02
CA THR A 5 24.97 -0.23 47.19
C THR A 5 24.35 0.31 45.91
N GLU A 6 23.86 1.55 45.96
CA GLU A 6 23.16 2.22 44.85
C GLU A 6 24.10 3.02 43.95
N LYS A 7 25.41 3.03 44.24
CA LYS A 7 26.39 3.84 43.50
C LYS A 7 27.29 2.97 42.63
N THR A 8 27.76 3.58 41.56
CA THR A 8 28.74 2.97 40.64
C THR A 8 30.05 3.74 40.73
N TYR A 9 31.15 2.99 40.81
CA TYR A 9 32.48 3.54 40.97
C TYR A 9 33.37 3.09 39.81
N GLU A 10 34.11 4.05 39.24
CA GLU A 10 35.27 3.76 38.41
C GLU A 10 36.48 3.57 39.32
N ILE A 11 37.12 2.42 39.22
CA ILE A 11 38.35 2.09 39.93
C ILE A 11 39.45 1.94 38.88
N LYS A 12 40.50 2.75 38.99
CA LYS A 12 41.71 2.61 38.17
C LYS A 12 42.87 2.24 39.07
N GLY A 13 43.76 1.39 38.57
CA GLY A 13 44.90 0.95 39.33
C GLY A 13 45.85 0.13 38.49
N ARG A 14 46.80 -0.52 39.15
CA ARG A 14 47.84 -1.33 38.52
C ARG A 14 47.94 -2.70 39.18
N ILE A 15 48.16 -3.75 38.38
CA ILE A 15 48.42 -5.12 38.84
C ILE A 15 49.93 -5.38 38.70
N GLY A 16 50.64 -5.38 39.82
CA GLY A 16 52.09 -5.52 39.87
C GLY A 16 52.80 -4.53 38.94
N GLU A 17 53.85 -4.98 38.27
CA GLU A 17 54.48 -4.23 37.17
C GLU A 17 53.84 -4.52 35.81
N VAL A 18 52.84 -5.42 35.76
CA VAL A 18 52.30 -6.03 34.54
C VAL A 18 51.45 -5.06 33.73
N CYS A 19 50.39 -4.52 34.32
CA CYS A 19 49.41 -3.73 33.59
C CYS A 19 48.60 -2.80 34.47
N ASP A 20 48.12 -1.71 33.87
CA ASP A 20 47.05 -0.91 34.44
C ASP A 20 45.69 -1.58 34.20
N PHE A 21 44.75 -1.36 35.10
CA PHE A 21 43.38 -1.83 34.97
C PHE A 21 42.40 -0.68 35.20
N ARG A 22 41.24 -0.82 34.56
CA ARG A 22 40.04 -0.03 34.82
C ARG A 22 38.92 -0.98 35.17
N LYS A 23 38.21 -0.72 36.27
CA LYS A 23 37.11 -1.55 36.74
C LYS A 23 35.93 -0.69 37.13
N MET A 24 34.79 -0.95 36.50
CA MET A 24 33.50 -0.49 36.98
C MET A 24 33.01 -1.42 38.09
N TYR A 25 32.74 -0.86 39.27
CA TYR A 25 32.27 -1.60 40.43
C TYR A 25 30.98 -1.01 40.99
N SER A 26 29.99 -1.90 41.14
CA SER A 26 28.69 -1.59 41.75
C SER A 26 28.40 -2.68 42.80
N PRO A 27 28.45 -2.37 44.11
CA PRO A 27 28.32 -3.37 45.17
C PRO A 27 27.01 -4.16 45.13
N GLY A 28 25.93 -3.56 44.61
CA GLY A 28 24.61 -4.19 44.50
C GLY A 28 24.52 -5.41 43.57
N GLU A 29 25.52 -5.67 42.72
CA GLU A 29 25.56 -6.87 41.85
C GLU A 29 26.51 -7.97 42.34
N SER A 30 27.53 -7.61 43.11
CA SER A 30 28.47 -8.57 43.67
C SER A 30 29.11 -7.99 44.93
N TYR A 31 28.91 -8.68 46.06
CA TYR A 31 29.61 -8.37 47.30
C TYR A 31 31.13 -8.57 47.19
N ARG A 32 31.59 -9.29 46.18
CA ARG A 32 33.01 -9.51 45.90
C ARG A 32 33.45 -8.65 44.72
N MET A 33 34.40 -7.76 44.97
CA MET A 33 35.10 -7.03 43.92
C MET A 33 36.19 -7.93 43.34
N ALA A 34 36.04 -8.30 42.07
CA ALA A 34 37.09 -8.98 41.31
C ALA A 34 37.77 -7.96 40.38
N ILE A 35 39.09 -7.87 40.49
CA ILE A 35 39.94 -7.09 39.59
C ILE A 35 40.52 -8.07 38.58
N LEU A 36 40.31 -7.77 37.30
CA LEU A 36 40.75 -8.61 36.19
C LEU A 36 41.83 -7.85 35.43
N ALA A 37 42.91 -8.53 35.08
CA ALA A 37 43.88 -8.00 34.13
C ALA A 37 43.20 -7.84 32.75
N PRO A 38 43.52 -6.76 31.99
CA PRO A 38 43.09 -6.66 30.60
C PRO A 38 43.59 -7.85 29.79
N LYS A 39 42.84 -8.19 28.74
CA LYS A 39 43.06 -9.43 28.00
C LYS A 39 44.43 -9.51 27.33
N GLU A 40 44.95 -8.39 26.82
CA GLU A 40 46.29 -8.34 26.24
C GLU A 40 47.41 -8.71 27.23
N TYR A 41 47.14 -8.62 28.54
CA TYR A 41 48.09 -8.97 29.60
C TYR A 41 47.74 -10.30 30.29
N ALA A 42 46.72 -11.03 29.82
CA ALA A 42 46.29 -12.27 30.46
C ALA A 42 47.40 -13.35 30.47
N GLN A 43 48.25 -13.39 29.45
CA GLN A 43 49.40 -14.31 29.38
C GLN A 43 50.55 -13.89 30.31
N SER A 44 50.56 -12.64 30.76
CA SER A 44 51.55 -12.11 31.70
C SER A 44 51.14 -12.29 33.17
N ILE A 45 50.00 -12.95 33.42
CA ILE A 45 49.49 -13.28 34.74
C ILE A 45 49.56 -14.80 34.94
N THR A 46 50.41 -15.25 35.86
CA THR A 46 50.56 -16.67 36.21
C THR A 46 49.46 -17.09 37.20
N PRO A 47 48.67 -18.14 36.91
CA PRO A 47 47.70 -18.66 37.86
C PRO A 47 48.34 -19.09 39.18
N GLY A 48 47.77 -18.65 40.31
CA GLY A 48 48.25 -18.98 41.65
C GLY A 48 49.37 -18.07 42.19
N GLU A 49 49.96 -17.23 41.34
CA GLU A 49 50.95 -16.24 41.74
C GLU A 49 50.28 -15.01 42.38
N LYS A 50 50.96 -14.40 43.35
CA LYS A 50 50.45 -13.21 44.06
C LYS A 50 50.98 -11.94 43.38
N TYR A 51 50.06 -11.11 42.91
CA TYR A 51 50.37 -9.78 42.37
C TYR A 51 49.93 -8.69 43.34
N ASN A 52 50.76 -7.67 43.50
CA ASN A 52 50.40 -6.48 44.27
C ASN A 52 49.42 -5.62 43.45
N VAL A 53 48.18 -5.47 43.91
CA VAL A 53 47.20 -4.62 43.25
C VAL A 53 47.19 -3.24 43.91
N GLN A 54 47.64 -2.23 43.18
CA GLN A 54 47.65 -0.84 43.63
C GLN A 54 46.42 -0.12 43.07
N ILE A 55 45.55 0.38 43.95
CA ILE A 55 44.43 1.23 43.56
C ILE A 55 44.95 2.66 43.41
N GLY A 56 44.97 3.16 42.17
CA GLY A 56 45.43 4.52 41.87
C GLY A 56 44.34 5.56 42.07
N SER A 57 43.11 5.27 41.65
CA SER A 57 41.97 6.15 41.88
C SER A 57 40.67 5.38 42.03
N VAL A 58 39.77 5.94 42.84
CA VAL A 58 38.38 5.53 42.90
C VAL A 58 37.51 6.77 42.75
N LYS A 59 36.73 6.81 41.69
CA LYS A 59 35.83 7.92 41.39
C LYS A 59 34.40 7.39 41.42
N GLU A 60 33.55 7.96 42.27
CA GLU A 60 32.11 7.79 42.11
C GLU A 60 31.72 8.34 40.74
N ILE A 61 31.03 7.55 39.94
CA ILE A 61 30.43 8.02 38.70
C ILE A 61 29.04 8.56 39.10
N PRO A 62 28.87 9.90 39.18
CA PRO A 62 27.56 10.47 39.47
C PRO A 62 26.61 10.14 38.32
N ARG A 63 25.34 9.98 38.66
CA ARG A 63 24.24 9.97 37.68
C ARG A 63 24.16 11.39 37.10
N ASN A 64 24.79 11.61 35.95
CA ASN A 64 24.88 12.92 35.29
C ASN A 64 24.09 12.91 33.96
N GLU A 65 23.97 14.07 33.33
CA GLU A 65 23.30 14.22 32.03
C GLU A 65 24.00 13.46 30.88
N GLU A 66 25.23 12.97 31.08
CA GLU A 66 26.03 12.27 30.06
C GLU A 66 25.79 10.75 30.02
N HIS A 67 25.43 10.11 31.14
CA HIS A 67 25.04 8.70 31.15
C HIS A 67 24.09 8.31 32.31
N LEU A 68 23.11 7.46 32.00
CA LEU A 68 22.09 6.97 32.93
C LEU A 68 22.52 5.73 33.73
N GLY A 69 23.46 4.93 33.23
CA GLY A 69 23.97 3.75 33.95
C GLY A 69 25.02 2.95 33.17
N VAL A 70 25.84 2.16 33.86
CA VAL A 70 26.86 1.29 33.25
C VAL A 70 26.62 -0.16 33.67
N PHE A 71 26.77 -1.10 32.73
CA PHE A 71 26.55 -2.54 32.93
C PHE A 71 27.74 -3.36 32.44
N SER A 72 28.14 -4.40 33.16
CA SER A 72 29.19 -5.31 32.68
C SER A 72 28.54 -6.58 32.13
N ALA A 73 28.59 -6.79 30.82
CA ALA A 73 27.93 -7.91 30.14
C ALA A 73 28.87 -8.69 29.24
N THR A 74 28.63 -10.00 29.14
CA THR A 74 29.39 -10.90 28.27
C THR A 74 28.87 -10.79 26.82
N ALA A 75 29.78 -10.75 25.85
CA ALA A 75 29.45 -10.83 24.44
C ALA A 75 29.14 -12.28 24.03
N TYR A 76 28.03 -12.50 23.34
CA TYR A 76 27.61 -13.81 22.84
C TYR A 76 27.51 -13.80 21.32
N ARG A 77 28.06 -14.84 20.66
CA ARG A 77 27.73 -15.14 19.26
C ARG A 77 26.34 -15.75 19.20
N ILE A 78 25.59 -15.41 18.16
CA ILE A 78 24.31 -16.05 17.89
C ILE A 78 24.53 -17.22 16.93
N PRO A 79 24.15 -18.46 17.30
CA PRO A 79 24.21 -19.59 16.39
C PRO A 79 23.45 -19.30 15.09
N GLY A 80 24.09 -19.53 13.94
CA GLY A 80 23.53 -19.26 12.61
C GLY A 80 23.52 -17.78 12.18
N LYS A 81 24.01 -16.86 13.01
CA LYS A 81 24.22 -15.44 12.67
C LYS A 81 25.55 -14.96 13.25
N GLU A 82 26.64 -15.49 12.69
CA GLU A 82 28.01 -15.25 13.19
C GLU A 82 28.46 -13.78 13.07
N ASP A 83 27.77 -12.99 12.25
CA ASP A 83 27.95 -11.55 12.06
C ASP A 83 27.30 -10.71 13.17
N LEU A 84 26.62 -11.31 14.15
CA LEU A 84 25.93 -10.60 15.22
C LEU A 84 26.51 -10.92 16.60
N MET A 85 26.89 -9.87 17.33
CA MET A 85 27.22 -9.96 18.76
C MET A 85 26.07 -9.43 19.62
N ARG A 86 25.67 -10.23 20.61
CA ARG A 86 24.60 -9.93 21.55
C ARG A 86 25.13 -9.79 22.98
N PHE A 87 24.56 -8.87 23.73
CA PHE A 87 24.75 -8.71 25.18
C PHE A 87 23.40 -8.77 25.88
N ASP A 88 23.36 -9.41 27.03
CA ASP A 88 22.12 -9.66 27.75
C ASP A 88 22.16 -8.87 29.07
N LEU A 89 21.30 -7.85 29.19
CA LEU A 89 21.16 -7.06 30.43
C LEU A 89 19.89 -7.47 31.15
N LEU A 90 19.96 -7.77 32.45
CA LEU A 90 18.76 -8.04 33.24
C LEU A 90 17.91 -6.75 33.37
N VAL A 91 16.63 -6.83 33.02
CA VAL A 91 15.68 -5.70 33.09
C VAL A 91 15.64 -5.12 34.50
N SER A 92 15.57 -5.98 35.53
CA SER A 92 15.53 -5.53 36.93
C SER A 92 16.79 -4.77 37.36
N SER A 93 17.97 -5.13 36.85
CA SER A 93 19.21 -4.37 37.08
C SER A 93 19.19 -3.06 36.29
N PHE A 94 18.71 -3.12 35.04
CA PHE A 94 18.58 -1.95 34.18
C PHE A 94 17.71 -0.86 34.80
N GLU A 95 16.50 -1.22 35.21
CA GLU A 95 15.53 -0.28 35.79
C GLU A 95 16.04 0.30 37.11
N ARG A 96 16.70 -0.52 37.93
CA ARG A 96 17.30 -0.05 39.19
C ARG A 96 18.40 1.00 38.95
N ARG A 97 19.31 0.73 38.00
CA ARG A 97 20.48 1.60 37.74
C ARG A 97 20.13 2.85 36.97
N THR A 98 19.33 2.72 35.92
CA THR A 98 18.91 3.86 35.10
C THR A 98 17.78 4.65 35.75
N GLY A 99 17.10 4.06 36.75
CA GLY A 99 15.87 4.56 37.39
C GLY A 99 14.68 4.70 36.45
N VAL A 100 14.79 4.19 35.22
CA VAL A 100 13.68 4.10 34.28
C VAL A 100 12.88 2.86 34.59
N ARG A 101 11.56 2.95 34.60
CA ARG A 101 10.69 1.78 34.61
C ARG A 101 10.07 1.63 33.24
N PHE A 102 10.17 0.44 32.65
CA PHE A 102 9.46 0.13 31.43
C PHE A 102 8.00 -0.15 31.78
N GLU A 103 7.13 0.78 31.43
CA GLU A 103 5.70 0.62 31.69
C GLU A 103 5.02 -0.20 30.59
N GLU A 104 4.02 -0.98 31.00
CA GLU A 104 3.15 -1.69 30.07
C GLU A 104 2.48 -0.68 29.13
N GLY A 105 2.52 -0.97 27.83
CA GLY A 105 2.07 0.00 26.84
C GLY A 105 2.96 1.25 26.77
N LYS A 106 4.28 1.12 26.87
CA LYS A 106 5.21 2.16 26.41
C LYS A 106 6.32 1.55 25.58
N LEU A 107 6.77 2.29 24.57
CA LEU A 107 7.92 1.95 23.76
C LEU A 107 9.07 2.87 24.16
N TYR A 108 10.27 2.34 24.32
CA TYR A 108 11.44 3.10 24.74
C TYR A 108 12.57 2.88 23.74
N GLU A 109 13.30 3.94 23.44
CA GLU A 109 14.58 3.88 22.77
C GLU A 109 15.68 4.00 23.82
N VAL A 110 16.59 3.02 23.82
CA VAL A 110 17.79 3.02 24.67
C VAL A 110 18.99 3.20 23.75
N ARG A 111 19.81 4.22 24.02
CA ARG A 111 21.09 4.48 23.34
C ARG A 111 22.24 4.41 24.32
N GLY A 112 23.39 3.99 23.82
CA GLY A 112 24.58 3.90 24.63
C GLY A 112 25.82 3.45 23.85
N LYS A 113 26.86 3.05 24.58
CA LYS A 113 28.15 2.58 24.07
C LYS A 113 28.50 1.21 24.58
N ILE A 114 29.20 0.42 23.77
CA ILE A 114 29.79 -0.89 24.11
C ILE A 114 31.30 -0.67 24.25
N GLY A 115 31.79 -0.53 25.48
CA GLY A 115 33.16 -0.16 25.77
C GLY A 115 33.59 1.08 24.98
N ASP A 116 34.81 1.04 24.46
CA ASP A 116 35.34 2.04 23.52
C ASP A 116 35.20 1.59 22.05
N VAL A 117 34.34 0.59 21.78
CA VAL A 117 34.23 -0.05 20.46
C VAL A 117 33.21 0.65 19.57
N CYS A 118 31.96 0.76 20.03
CA CYS A 118 30.88 1.29 19.20
C CYS A 118 29.71 1.83 20.02
N GLU A 119 28.87 2.62 19.37
CA GLU A 119 27.56 3.02 19.88
C GLU A 119 26.51 1.95 19.54
N PHE A 120 25.51 1.81 20.41
CA PHE A 120 24.36 0.95 20.21
C PHE A 120 23.05 1.71 20.37
N LYS A 121 22.03 1.20 19.68
CA LYS A 121 20.65 1.66 19.80
C LYS A 121 19.73 0.45 19.79
N LEU A 122 18.82 0.38 20.75
CA LEU A 122 17.78 -0.64 20.81
C LEU A 122 16.42 -0.03 21.14
N THR A 123 15.37 -0.72 20.73
CA THR A 123 13.99 -0.35 21.05
C THR A 123 13.40 -1.42 21.97
N ARG A 124 12.78 -1.02 23.08
CA ARG A 124 12.25 -1.90 24.12
C ARG A 124 10.82 -1.52 24.50
N SER A 125 9.91 -2.49 24.55
CA SER A 125 8.65 -2.38 25.30
C SER A 125 8.75 -3.14 26.63
N ALA A 126 7.81 -2.93 27.56
CA ALA A 126 7.67 -3.75 28.76
C ALA A 126 7.19 -5.18 28.38
N GLU A 127 8.09 -6.01 27.85
CA GLU A 127 7.82 -7.42 27.58
C GLU A 127 8.03 -8.31 28.82
N ARG A 128 7.52 -9.55 28.75
CA ARG A 128 7.79 -10.63 29.71
C ARG A 128 9.25 -11.11 29.76
N SER A 129 10.10 -10.74 28.79
CA SER A 129 11.52 -11.13 28.83
C SER A 129 12.22 -10.44 30.00
N GLN A 130 12.88 -11.22 30.86
CA GLN A 130 13.70 -10.71 31.95
C GLN A 130 14.99 -10.02 31.46
N HIS A 131 15.30 -10.09 30.17
CA HIS A 131 16.51 -9.54 29.57
C HIS A 131 16.22 -8.49 28.47
N LEU A 132 17.06 -7.46 28.44
CA LEU A 132 17.29 -6.56 27.32
C LEU A 132 18.44 -7.13 26.47
N PHE A 133 18.15 -7.41 25.21
CA PHE A 133 19.16 -7.85 24.25
C PHE A 133 19.72 -6.64 23.52
N VAL A 134 20.98 -6.31 23.81
CA VAL A 134 21.74 -5.29 23.10
C VAL A 134 22.51 -5.97 21.98
N PHE A 135 22.40 -5.45 20.77
CA PHE A 135 23.17 -5.95 19.63
C PHE A 135 24.18 -4.88 19.20
N ALA A 136 25.42 -5.31 18.98
CA ALA A 136 26.40 -4.45 18.33
C ALA A 136 26.03 -4.27 16.84
N PRO A 137 26.26 -3.08 16.24
CA PRO A 137 26.14 -2.92 14.80
C PRO A 137 27.06 -3.90 14.06
N ARG A 138 26.61 -4.39 12.91
CA ARG A 138 27.27 -5.49 12.19
C ARG A 138 28.71 -5.18 11.81
N GLU A 139 28.98 -3.93 11.47
CA GLU A 139 30.29 -3.42 11.10
C GLU A 139 31.33 -3.55 12.23
N TYR A 140 30.89 -3.51 13.49
CA TYR A 140 31.76 -3.61 14.67
C TYR A 140 31.77 -5.01 15.32
N ALA A 141 30.99 -5.96 14.79
CA ALA A 141 30.89 -7.29 15.38
C ALA A 141 32.23 -8.05 15.38
N ARG A 142 33.13 -7.73 14.44
CA ARG A 142 34.48 -8.32 14.35
C ARG A 142 35.45 -7.79 15.40
N ASP A 143 35.19 -6.59 15.92
CA ASP A 143 36.00 -5.94 16.96
C ASP A 143 35.62 -6.43 18.37
N LEU A 144 34.58 -7.26 18.45
CA LEU A 144 34.07 -7.86 19.68
C LEU A 144 34.43 -9.34 19.76
N VAL A 145 34.83 -9.79 20.95
CA VAL A 145 35.22 -11.18 21.19
C VAL A 145 34.18 -11.89 22.03
N ALA A 146 33.61 -12.96 21.48
CA ALA A 146 32.65 -13.79 22.21
C ALA A 146 33.25 -14.39 23.49
N GLY A 147 32.45 -14.42 24.56
CA GLY A 147 32.86 -14.84 25.90
C GLY A 147 33.57 -13.76 26.72
N GLN A 148 33.96 -12.63 26.12
CA GLN A 148 34.57 -11.50 26.82
C GLN A 148 33.51 -10.57 27.41
N LYS A 149 33.80 -9.97 28.57
CA LYS A 149 32.96 -8.95 29.19
C LYS A 149 33.32 -7.56 28.68
N TYR A 150 32.29 -6.77 28.42
CA TYR A 150 32.38 -5.37 28.02
C TYR A 150 31.52 -4.52 28.95
N ASP A 151 31.92 -3.26 29.13
CA ASP A 151 31.13 -2.27 29.86
C ASP A 151 30.18 -1.59 28.87
N LEU A 152 28.87 -1.73 29.09
CA LEU A 152 27.83 -1.08 28.32
C LEU A 152 27.37 0.16 29.07
N THR A 153 27.66 1.33 28.51
CA THR A 153 27.23 2.62 29.06
C THR A 153 25.93 3.01 28.41
N VAL A 154 24.86 3.17 29.19
CA VAL A 154 23.57 3.68 28.72
C VAL A 154 23.60 5.19 28.84
N GLU A 155 23.51 5.87 27.71
CA GLU A 155 23.57 7.33 27.63
C GLU A 155 22.18 7.95 27.69
N SER A 156 21.19 7.34 27.03
CA SER A 156 19.82 7.83 27.09
C SER A 156 18.80 6.70 27.03
N VAL A 157 17.67 6.93 27.70
CA VAL A 157 16.47 6.13 27.60
C VAL A 157 15.32 7.12 27.43
N ARG A 158 14.61 7.03 26.32
CA ARG A 158 13.51 7.94 26.01
C ARG A 158 12.30 7.14 25.58
N GLU A 159 11.13 7.56 26.03
CA GLU A 159 9.88 7.06 25.48
C GLU A 159 9.83 7.43 23.99
N LYS A 160 9.58 6.44 23.14
CA LYS A 160 9.55 6.58 21.70
C LYS A 160 8.10 6.64 21.23
N MET A 161 7.63 7.87 21.05
CA MET A 161 6.37 8.14 20.35
C MET A 161 6.61 8.63 18.91
N GLU A 162 7.87 8.86 18.54
CA GLU A 162 8.27 9.29 17.19
C GLU A 162 8.05 8.17 16.15
N CYS A 163 7.32 8.53 15.10
CA CYS A 163 6.98 7.72 13.96
C CYS A 163 7.54 8.42 12.71
N HIS A 164 8.49 7.78 12.04
CA HIS A 164 9.17 8.35 10.88
C HIS A 164 8.43 8.03 9.58
N ILE A 165 8.31 9.03 8.70
CA ILE A 165 7.82 8.82 7.35
C ILE A 165 8.94 8.24 6.48
N THR A 166 8.68 7.05 5.95
CA THR A 166 9.61 6.33 5.07
C THR A 166 9.11 6.28 3.64
N LYS A 167 10.01 5.98 2.71
CA LYS A 167 9.69 5.79 1.29
C LYS A 167 9.07 4.41 1.10
N GLY A 168 7.82 4.35 0.64
CA GLY A 168 7.16 3.10 0.28
C GLY A 168 7.59 2.54 -1.08
N THR A 169 7.16 1.31 -1.38
CA THR A 169 7.17 0.75 -2.73
C THR A 169 6.44 1.72 -3.65
N TYR A 170 7.07 2.18 -4.74
CA TYR A 170 6.61 3.27 -5.64
C TYR A 170 6.83 4.72 -5.17
N GLY A 171 7.55 4.96 -4.07
CA GLY A 171 8.01 6.29 -3.70
C GLY A 171 7.04 7.15 -2.87
N PHE A 172 5.84 6.65 -2.58
CA PHE A 172 4.85 7.35 -1.74
C PHE A 172 5.28 7.39 -0.27
N PRO A 173 4.99 8.49 0.46
CA PRO A 173 5.29 8.63 1.89
C PRO A 173 4.41 7.68 2.72
N ARG A 174 5.05 6.88 3.58
CA ARG A 174 4.35 5.92 4.46
C ARG A 174 4.77 6.06 5.92
N LEU A 175 3.80 5.94 6.82
CA LEU A 175 4.03 5.71 8.23
C LEU A 175 3.95 4.22 8.52
N MET A 176 4.97 3.68 9.18
CA MET A 176 4.99 2.32 9.68
C MET A 176 4.96 2.37 11.20
N VAL A 177 3.84 1.97 11.79
CA VAL A 177 3.65 2.00 13.24
C VAL A 177 3.60 0.57 13.74
N GLN A 178 4.47 0.23 14.69
CA GLN A 178 4.41 -1.07 15.35
C GLN A 178 3.10 -1.18 16.13
N LYS A 179 2.43 -2.32 16.06
CA LYS A 179 1.21 -2.59 16.83
C LYS A 179 1.38 -2.26 18.31
N ARG A 180 2.55 -2.58 18.88
CA ARG A 180 2.91 -2.27 20.27
C ARG A 180 2.96 -0.78 20.59
N ALA A 181 3.33 0.05 19.63
CA ALA A 181 3.30 1.50 19.79
C ALA A 181 1.85 2.02 19.83
N LEU A 182 0.92 1.37 19.12
CA LEU A 182 -0.52 1.68 19.20
C LEU A 182 -1.11 1.25 20.54
N GLU A 183 -0.81 0.02 20.98
CA GLU A 183 -1.20 -0.48 22.31
C GLU A 183 -0.67 0.46 23.39
N ALA A 184 0.58 0.93 23.21
CA ALA A 184 1.19 1.89 24.09
C ALA A 184 0.50 3.25 24.15
N ALA A 185 0.04 3.73 22.99
CA ALA A 185 -0.72 4.96 22.89
C ALA A 185 -2.19 4.83 23.36
N GLY A 186 -2.60 3.65 23.87
CA GLY A 186 -3.91 3.43 24.48
C GLY A 186 -4.87 2.53 23.69
N LEU A 187 -4.44 1.95 22.56
CA LEU A 187 -5.27 1.04 21.77
C LEU A 187 -5.42 -0.30 22.50
N LYS A 188 -6.56 -0.52 23.14
CA LYS A 188 -6.91 -1.82 23.73
C LYS A 188 -7.47 -2.77 22.68
N LEU A 189 -6.81 -3.91 22.51
CA LEU A 189 -7.22 -4.98 21.58
C LEU A 189 -7.79 -6.20 22.33
N ASP A 190 -8.28 -5.99 23.54
CA ASP A 190 -8.82 -7.04 24.40
C ASP A 190 -10.08 -7.64 23.78
N GLY A 191 -10.07 -8.96 23.59
CA GLY A 191 -11.26 -9.72 23.19
C GLY A 191 -11.75 -9.51 21.75
N ALA A 192 -10.95 -8.89 20.87
CA ALA A 192 -11.22 -8.98 19.43
C ALA A 192 -11.08 -10.45 19.02
N ASP A 193 -12.21 -11.13 18.80
CA ASP A 193 -12.29 -12.48 18.26
C ASP A 193 -11.18 -12.69 17.23
N LYS A 194 -10.39 -13.76 17.43
CA LYS A 194 -9.06 -14.09 16.86
C LYS A 194 -8.88 -13.89 15.32
N GLY A 195 -9.22 -12.74 14.75
CA GLY A 195 -9.27 -12.49 13.32
C GLY A 195 -10.07 -11.26 12.87
N ALA A 196 -10.83 -10.58 13.74
CA ALA A 196 -11.60 -9.40 13.33
C ALA A 196 -10.72 -8.14 13.23
N GLU A 197 -10.82 -7.44 12.10
CA GLU A 197 -10.13 -6.19 11.81
C GLU A 197 -10.68 -5.06 12.73
N VAL A 198 -9.79 -4.20 13.22
CA VAL A 198 -10.15 -3.08 14.09
C VAL A 198 -9.81 -1.76 13.39
N VAL A 199 -10.74 -0.81 13.41
CA VAL A 199 -10.45 0.57 13.01
C VAL A 199 -9.92 1.32 14.23
N ALA A 200 -8.70 1.84 14.13
CA ALA A 200 -8.06 2.65 15.14
C ALA A 200 -8.09 4.13 14.75
N GLU A 201 -8.42 4.98 15.72
CA GLU A 201 -8.20 6.42 15.66
C GLU A 201 -6.83 6.74 16.26
N LEU A 202 -6.04 7.55 15.55
CA LEU A 202 -4.71 7.96 15.93
C LEU A 202 -4.64 9.49 15.98
N ASN A 203 -4.10 10.04 17.07
CA ASN A 203 -3.75 11.45 17.14
C ASN A 203 -2.24 11.58 17.00
N LEU A 204 -1.79 12.17 15.90
CA LEU A 204 -0.38 12.42 15.61
C LEU A 204 -0.09 13.92 15.69
N LYS A 205 1.09 14.29 16.19
CA LYS A 205 1.61 15.66 16.10
C LYS A 205 2.71 15.70 15.04
N GLY A 206 2.53 16.51 14.01
CA GLY A 206 3.50 16.68 12.93
C GLY A 206 4.68 17.60 13.29
N PRO A 207 5.67 17.72 12.41
CA PRO A 207 6.91 18.48 12.66
C PRO A 207 6.69 19.99 12.86
N GLU A 208 5.64 20.56 12.26
CA GLU A 208 5.25 21.96 12.46
C GLU A 208 4.33 22.16 13.68
N GLY A 209 4.16 21.12 14.50
CA GLY A 209 3.31 21.13 15.69
C GLY A 209 1.82 20.92 15.42
N ALA A 210 1.40 20.82 14.16
CA ALA A 210 0.02 20.53 13.76
C ALA A 210 -0.43 19.16 14.29
N SER A 211 -1.63 19.10 14.85
CA SER A 211 -2.26 17.84 15.27
C SER A 211 -3.11 17.27 14.15
N HIS A 212 -2.98 15.97 13.91
CA HIS A 212 -3.69 15.23 12.89
C HIS A 212 -4.45 14.08 13.54
N ARG A 213 -5.75 14.02 13.27
CA ARG A 213 -6.63 12.92 13.67
C ARG A 213 -6.80 11.98 12.49
N LEU A 214 -6.18 10.80 12.56
CA LEU A 214 -6.08 9.85 11.45
C LEU A 214 -6.72 8.52 11.82
N PHE A 215 -7.06 7.73 10.80
CA PHE A 215 -7.69 6.42 10.97
C PHE A 215 -6.91 5.31 10.28
N ALA A 216 -6.72 4.21 11.00
CA ALA A 216 -5.92 3.08 10.55
C ALA A 216 -6.69 1.77 10.68
N LYS A 217 -6.49 0.89 9.72
CA LYS A 217 -6.96 -0.48 9.80
C LYS A 217 -5.89 -1.32 10.51
N VAL A 218 -6.26 -1.95 11.62
CA VAL A 218 -5.37 -2.76 12.46
C VAL A 218 -5.84 -4.21 12.41
N GLU A 219 -5.00 -5.07 11.84
CA GLU A 219 -5.24 -6.51 11.84
C GLU A 219 -4.54 -7.15 13.07
N PRO A 220 -5.25 -7.86 13.96
CA PRO A 220 -4.67 -8.37 15.20
C PRO A 220 -3.46 -9.29 15.02
N LYS A 221 -3.38 -10.01 13.89
CA LYS A 221 -2.30 -10.93 13.54
C LYS A 221 -1.03 -10.21 13.03
N GLU A 222 -1.17 -8.99 12.52
CA GLU A 222 -0.07 -8.23 11.95
C GLU A 222 0.69 -7.47 13.04
N SER A 223 2.02 -7.49 12.97
CA SER A 223 2.87 -6.79 13.94
C SER A 223 3.06 -5.30 13.61
N LEU A 224 2.70 -4.90 12.39
CA LEU A 224 2.93 -3.58 11.84
C LEU A 224 1.68 -3.05 11.14
N VAL A 225 1.38 -1.79 11.38
CA VAL A 225 0.34 -1.04 10.68
C VAL A 225 1.03 -0.09 9.70
N VAL A 226 0.65 -0.16 8.43
CA VAL A 226 1.23 0.66 7.36
C VAL A 226 0.17 1.59 6.82
N MET A 227 0.45 2.90 6.87
CA MET A 227 -0.46 3.94 6.38
C MET A 227 0.20 4.76 5.29
N SER A 228 -0.58 5.08 4.25
CA SER A 228 -0.20 6.09 3.27
C SER A 228 -0.43 7.48 3.86
N MET A 229 0.57 8.35 3.82
CA MET A 229 0.53 9.69 4.41
C MET A 229 0.45 10.80 3.36
N ASP A 230 0.19 10.40 2.10
CA ASP A 230 0.01 11.29 0.94
C ASP A 230 -1.11 12.32 1.16
N LYS A 231 -2.23 11.85 1.71
CA LYS A 231 -3.44 12.65 1.94
C LYS A 231 -3.26 13.86 2.86
N ILE A 232 -2.31 13.78 3.79
CA ILE A 232 -2.05 14.86 4.75
C ILE A 232 -0.82 15.69 4.37
N GLY A 233 -0.25 15.47 3.18
CA GLY A 233 0.90 16.23 2.68
C GLY A 233 2.24 15.91 3.34
N ALA A 234 2.36 14.79 4.06
CA ALA A 234 3.61 14.39 4.71
C ALA A 234 4.70 14.03 3.68
N LYS A 235 5.96 14.32 4.01
CA LYS A 235 7.14 14.07 3.19
C LYS A 235 8.02 12.99 3.80
N VAL A 236 8.78 12.30 2.96
CA VAL A 236 9.78 11.34 3.42
C VAL A 236 10.82 12.06 4.27
N GLY A 237 11.09 11.54 5.47
CA GLY A 237 11.96 12.17 6.46
C GLY A 237 11.22 12.93 7.56
N ASP A 238 9.94 13.26 7.38
CA ASP A 238 9.13 13.87 8.44
C ASP A 238 9.02 12.93 9.64
N VAL A 239 8.91 13.52 10.83
CA VAL A 239 8.75 12.83 12.10
C VAL A 239 7.44 13.26 12.74
N PHE A 240 6.60 12.30 13.10
CA PHE A 240 5.33 12.52 13.78
C PHE A 240 5.39 11.91 15.17
N ASP A 241 4.84 12.60 16.16
CA ASP A 241 4.68 12.04 17.50
C ASP A 241 3.28 11.43 17.65
N LEU A 242 3.21 10.12 17.90
CA LEU A 242 1.97 9.45 18.26
C LEU A 242 1.56 9.88 19.67
N GLN A 243 0.50 10.68 19.79
CA GLN A 243 0.01 11.18 21.08
C GLN A 243 -0.98 10.22 21.73
N ARG A 244 -1.87 9.63 20.91
CA ARG A 244 -2.93 8.74 21.38
C ARG A 244 -3.37 7.80 20.28
N ALA A 245 -3.75 6.58 20.67
CA ALA A 245 -4.47 5.64 19.83
C ALA A 245 -5.69 5.08 20.57
N GLY A 246 -6.78 4.84 19.87
CA GLY A 246 -8.01 4.29 20.44
C GLY A 246 -8.82 3.52 19.42
N LYS A 247 -9.71 2.64 19.87
CA LYS A 247 -10.65 1.95 18.98
C LYS A 247 -11.72 2.94 18.51
N TYR A 248 -11.91 3.01 17.21
CA TYR A 248 -12.96 3.79 16.59
C TYR A 248 -14.18 2.90 16.32
N SER A 249 -15.38 3.40 16.58
CA SER A 249 -16.63 2.63 16.57
C SER A 249 -17.65 3.24 15.63
N ASP A 250 -18.69 2.46 15.27
CA ASP A 250 -19.80 2.96 14.45
C ASP A 250 -20.49 4.16 15.11
N ALA A 251 -20.66 4.12 16.44
CA ALA A 251 -21.21 5.24 17.21
C ALA A 251 -20.33 6.50 17.10
N GLY A 252 -19.01 6.34 17.21
CA GLY A 252 -18.06 7.43 17.04
C GLY A 252 -18.10 8.01 15.62
N PHE A 253 -18.17 7.14 14.60
CA PHE A 253 -18.32 7.57 13.22
C PHE A 253 -19.60 8.38 13.01
N VAL A 254 -20.74 7.91 13.52
CA VAL A 254 -22.03 8.61 13.38
C VAL A 254 -22.01 9.98 14.07
N GLU A 255 -21.39 10.08 15.26
CA GLU A 255 -21.22 11.36 15.97
C GLU A 255 -20.40 12.35 15.15
N ASP A 256 -19.21 11.93 14.71
CA ASP A 256 -18.31 12.76 13.91
C ASP A 256 -18.92 13.14 12.56
N PHE A 257 -19.54 12.17 11.88
CA PHE A 257 -20.24 12.42 10.63
C PHE A 257 -21.26 13.54 10.80
N ASN A 258 -22.16 13.44 11.79
CA ASN A 258 -23.23 14.42 11.98
C ASN A 258 -22.71 15.80 12.38
N LYS A 259 -21.57 15.86 13.07
CA LYS A 259 -20.93 17.11 13.52
C LYS A 259 -20.18 17.83 12.39
N TYR A 260 -19.50 17.09 11.52
CA TYR A 260 -18.55 17.63 10.54
C TYR A 260 -19.01 17.46 9.08
N ARG A 261 -20.32 17.44 8.84
CA ARG A 261 -20.90 17.29 7.49
C ARG A 261 -20.42 18.39 6.55
N SER A 262 -19.95 17.99 5.36
CA SER A 262 -19.72 18.95 4.28
C SER A 262 -21.03 19.61 3.85
N ARG A 263 -20.93 20.67 3.05
CA ARG A 263 -22.08 21.42 2.55
C ARG A 263 -23.09 20.54 1.81
N GLU A 264 -22.60 19.60 1.01
CA GLU A 264 -23.38 18.64 0.21
C GLU A 264 -24.16 17.64 1.07
N LEU A 265 -23.77 17.48 2.34
CA LEU A 265 -24.37 16.54 3.30
C LEU A 265 -25.20 17.26 4.37
N SER A 266 -25.44 18.56 4.23
CA SER A 266 -26.15 19.37 5.24
C SER A 266 -27.55 18.87 5.58
N ASN A 267 -28.25 18.26 4.61
CA ASN A 267 -29.58 17.65 4.78
C ASN A 267 -29.54 16.16 5.16
N VAL A 268 -28.36 15.57 5.33
CA VAL A 268 -28.16 14.16 5.66
C VAL A 268 -27.81 14.00 7.14
N ARG A 269 -28.42 13.04 7.84
CA ARG A 269 -28.05 12.70 9.23
C ARG A 269 -28.01 11.18 9.39
N LEU A 270 -26.98 10.66 10.05
CA LEU A 270 -26.92 9.25 10.41
C LEU A 270 -27.46 9.04 11.82
N GLN A 271 -28.15 7.93 12.05
CA GLN A 271 -28.62 7.53 13.37
C GLN A 271 -28.35 6.05 13.59
N LEU A 272 -27.73 5.73 14.73
CA LEU A 272 -27.43 4.37 15.15
C LEU A 272 -28.29 4.02 16.37
N GLU A 273 -29.15 3.01 16.22
CA GLU A 273 -29.99 2.47 17.30
C GLU A 273 -29.56 1.03 17.57
N GLY A 274 -28.72 0.84 18.61
CA GLY A 274 -28.07 -0.44 18.86
C GLY A 274 -27.09 -0.78 17.72
N LYS A 275 -27.46 -1.75 16.87
CA LYS A 275 -26.69 -2.12 15.66
C LYS A 275 -27.38 -1.69 14.36
N ASN A 276 -28.56 -1.08 14.43
CA ASN A 276 -29.31 -0.69 13.24
C ASN A 276 -28.94 0.74 12.88
N LEU A 277 -28.46 0.92 11.65
CA LEU A 277 -28.09 2.22 11.10
C LEU A 277 -29.22 2.70 10.18
N SER A 278 -29.60 3.97 10.33
CA SER A 278 -30.55 4.62 9.41
C SER A 278 -29.96 5.93 8.91
N ILE A 279 -30.26 6.27 7.66
CA ILE A 279 -29.90 7.53 7.00
C ILE A 279 -31.15 8.40 6.95
N PHE A 280 -31.07 9.62 7.46
CA PHE A 280 -32.09 10.64 7.30
C PHE A 280 -31.70 11.59 6.18
N VAL A 281 -32.59 11.81 5.23
CA VAL A 281 -32.44 12.79 4.16
C VAL A 281 -33.70 13.64 4.12
N ASP A 282 -33.57 14.96 4.20
CA ASP A 282 -34.70 15.91 4.26
C ASP A 282 -35.73 15.54 5.36
N GLY A 283 -35.27 14.92 6.45
CA GLY A 283 -36.11 14.44 7.55
C GLY A 283 -36.77 13.08 7.34
N ALA A 284 -36.76 12.51 6.13
CA ALA A 284 -37.25 11.15 5.86
C ALA A 284 -36.21 10.10 6.27
N ARG A 285 -36.65 8.99 6.87
CA ARG A 285 -35.80 7.89 7.37
C ARG A 285 -35.66 6.79 6.31
N PHE A 286 -34.44 6.37 6.05
CA PHE A 286 -34.08 5.26 5.17
C PHE A 286 -33.26 4.23 5.95
N GLU A 287 -33.68 2.97 5.94
CA GLU A 287 -32.98 1.90 6.64
C GLU A 287 -31.76 1.42 5.84
N VAL A 288 -30.66 1.16 6.55
CA VAL A 288 -29.44 0.57 5.99
C VAL A 288 -29.47 -0.92 6.26
N SER A 289 -29.53 -1.73 5.20
CA SER A 289 -29.62 -3.19 5.32
C SER A 289 -28.29 -3.80 5.79
N GLU A 290 -27.16 -3.23 5.36
CA GLU A 290 -25.82 -3.64 5.77
C GLU A 290 -24.90 -2.43 5.91
N HIS A 291 -24.09 -2.40 6.97
CA HIS A 291 -23.00 -1.42 7.09
C HIS A 291 -21.71 -2.04 7.61
N ARG A 292 -20.59 -1.42 7.26
CA ARG A 292 -19.26 -1.81 7.74
C ARG A 292 -18.36 -0.59 7.90
N LEU A 293 -17.81 -0.44 9.10
CA LEU A 293 -16.74 0.52 9.39
C LEU A 293 -15.38 -0.05 8.97
N ASP A 294 -14.58 0.79 8.32
CA ASP A 294 -13.25 0.49 7.78
C ASP A 294 -12.37 1.75 7.85
N ALA A 295 -11.10 1.62 7.47
CA ALA A 295 -10.21 2.76 7.29
C ALA A 295 -9.35 2.61 6.04
N TYR A 296 -9.19 3.71 5.30
CA TYR A 296 -8.42 3.72 4.07
C TYR A 296 -7.73 5.08 3.88
N ARG A 297 -6.43 5.05 3.57
CA ARG A 297 -5.57 6.24 3.38
C ARG A 297 -5.77 7.29 4.48
N THR A 298 -5.64 6.88 5.74
CA THR A 298 -5.77 7.75 6.94
C THR A 298 -7.17 8.29 7.24
N GLN A 299 -8.20 7.89 6.48
CA GLN A 299 -9.59 8.31 6.68
C GLN A 299 -10.45 7.15 7.21
N ALA A 300 -11.44 7.46 8.05
CA ALA A 300 -12.47 6.49 8.42
C ALA A 300 -13.49 6.38 7.28
N LEU A 301 -13.99 5.16 7.07
CA LEU A 301 -14.93 4.84 6.01
C LEU A 301 -16.10 4.02 6.59
N LEU A 302 -17.32 4.52 6.44
CA LEU A 302 -18.53 3.74 6.68
C LEU A 302 -19.17 3.40 5.34
N ARG A 303 -19.22 2.10 5.01
CA ARG A 303 -19.91 1.59 3.82
C ARG A 303 -21.33 1.21 4.20
N CYS A 304 -22.30 1.61 3.39
CA CYS A 304 -23.72 1.41 3.65
C CYS A 304 -24.42 0.86 2.41
N LYS A 305 -25.18 -0.23 2.55
CA LYS A 305 -26.15 -0.69 1.54
C LYS A 305 -27.55 -0.27 1.94
N VAL A 306 -28.29 0.27 0.98
CA VAL A 306 -29.68 0.68 1.15
C VAL A 306 -30.48 -0.04 0.09
N GLU A 307 -31.55 -0.75 0.46
CA GLU A 307 -32.28 -1.62 -0.49
C GLU A 307 -32.77 -0.92 -1.75
N SER A 308 -33.15 0.37 -1.62
CA SER A 308 -33.64 1.17 -2.74
C SER A 308 -32.52 1.67 -3.68
N ILE A 309 -31.26 1.32 -3.43
CA ILE A 309 -30.09 1.80 -4.15
C ILE A 309 -29.22 0.61 -4.55
N GLN A 310 -28.90 0.52 -5.84
CA GLN A 310 -28.17 -0.62 -6.40
C GLN A 310 -26.73 -0.75 -5.89
N GLU A 311 -26.06 0.38 -5.64
CA GLU A 311 -24.66 0.43 -5.21
C GLU A 311 -24.53 0.93 -3.77
N GLU A 312 -23.38 0.63 -3.14
CA GLU A 312 -23.12 1.11 -1.78
C GLU A 312 -22.88 2.63 -1.73
N ILE A 313 -23.36 3.26 -0.65
CA ILE A 313 -22.98 4.62 -0.27
C ILE A 313 -21.80 4.52 0.69
N ARG A 314 -20.75 5.29 0.42
CA ARG A 314 -19.52 5.33 1.21
C ARG A 314 -19.38 6.70 1.86
N PHE A 315 -19.57 6.77 3.17
CA PHE A 315 -19.29 7.98 3.94
C PHE A 315 -17.84 7.95 4.43
N TRP A 316 -17.14 9.05 4.19
CA TRP A 316 -15.73 9.22 4.55
C TRP A 316 -15.61 10.31 5.59
N PHE A 317 -14.73 10.11 6.58
CA PHE A 317 -14.36 11.14 7.54
C PHE A 317 -12.83 11.21 7.63
N ASP A 318 -12.28 12.39 7.38
CA ASP A 318 -10.82 12.62 7.36
C ASP A 318 -10.25 13.18 8.67
N GLY A 319 -11.09 13.32 9.70
CA GLY A 319 -10.76 13.95 10.97
C GLY A 319 -11.27 15.38 11.10
N ASN A 320 -11.61 16.05 9.98
CA ASN A 320 -12.08 17.43 9.93
C ASN A 320 -13.41 17.60 9.19
N GLU A 321 -13.62 16.86 8.10
CA GLU A 321 -14.80 16.93 7.26
C GLU A 321 -15.31 15.54 6.87
N ALA A 322 -16.63 15.39 6.90
CA ALA A 322 -17.33 14.22 6.41
C ALA A 322 -17.82 14.45 4.97
N THR A 323 -17.52 13.50 4.08
CA THR A 323 -17.90 13.52 2.66
C THR A 323 -18.55 12.19 2.26
N ALA A 324 -19.20 12.12 1.10
CA ALA A 324 -19.84 10.90 0.63
C ALA A 324 -19.48 10.57 -0.82
N LYS A 325 -19.41 9.27 -1.11
CA LYS A 325 -19.21 8.73 -2.45
C LYS A 325 -20.24 7.66 -2.74
N PHE A 326 -20.59 7.51 -4.01
CA PHE A 326 -21.48 6.48 -4.52
C PHE A 326 -20.69 5.42 -5.27
N GLY A 327 -20.92 4.15 -4.96
CA GLY A 327 -20.18 3.02 -5.53
C GLY A 327 -18.67 3.11 -5.28
N GLY A 328 -17.88 2.83 -6.33
CA GLY A 328 -16.43 2.75 -6.25
C GLY A 328 -15.71 4.06 -5.87
N SER A 329 -16.13 5.20 -6.44
CA SER A 329 -15.34 6.45 -6.38
C SER A 329 -16.12 7.74 -6.64
N TRP A 330 -17.39 7.68 -7.03
CA TRP A 330 -18.10 8.84 -7.56
C TRP A 330 -18.51 9.81 -6.45
N LYS A 331 -18.14 11.09 -6.58
CA LYS A 331 -18.41 12.10 -5.55
C LYS A 331 -19.90 12.44 -5.53
N ILE A 332 -20.57 12.27 -4.38
CA ILE A 332 -21.96 12.69 -4.23
C ILE A 332 -22.01 14.21 -4.04
N GLN A 333 -22.90 14.85 -4.79
CA GLN A 333 -23.14 16.30 -4.81
C GLN A 333 -24.36 16.70 -3.97
N SER A 334 -25.37 15.83 -3.89
CA SER A 334 -26.55 16.05 -3.06
C SER A 334 -27.34 14.77 -2.83
N PHE A 335 -28.09 14.77 -1.74
CA PHE A 335 -29.15 13.80 -1.44
C PHE A 335 -30.50 14.49 -1.49
N SER A 336 -31.55 13.76 -1.86
CA SER A 336 -32.93 14.23 -1.77
C SER A 336 -33.86 13.08 -1.40
N ALA A 337 -34.91 13.39 -0.65
CA ALA A 337 -36.00 12.45 -0.39
C ALA A 337 -37.23 12.77 -1.25
N SER A 338 -37.91 11.72 -1.70
CA SER A 338 -39.19 11.81 -2.41
C SER A 338 -40.10 10.64 -2.01
N GLU A 339 -41.36 10.68 -2.44
CA GLU A 339 -42.29 9.54 -2.26
C GLU A 339 -41.78 8.24 -2.89
N LYS A 340 -40.90 8.32 -3.91
CA LYS A 340 -40.27 7.18 -4.57
C LYS A 340 -39.04 6.64 -3.82
N GLY A 341 -38.64 7.29 -2.73
CA GLY A 341 -37.47 6.96 -1.93
C GLY A 341 -36.35 7.99 -2.01
N MET A 342 -35.15 7.56 -1.62
CA MET A 342 -33.94 8.39 -1.61
C MET A 342 -33.33 8.48 -3.00
N SER A 343 -33.00 9.70 -3.42
CA SER A 343 -32.31 10.01 -4.67
C SER A 343 -30.98 10.72 -4.40
N LEU A 344 -30.00 10.48 -5.25
CA LEU A 344 -28.65 11.03 -5.11
C LEU A 344 -28.15 11.59 -6.44
N THR A 345 -27.51 12.76 -6.39
CA THR A 345 -26.81 13.35 -7.54
C THR A 345 -25.32 13.19 -7.30
N TYR A 346 -24.57 12.73 -8.29
CA TYR A 346 -23.12 12.50 -8.16
C TYR A 346 -22.37 12.88 -9.43
N THR A 347 -21.10 13.24 -9.26
CA THR A 347 -20.16 13.45 -10.35
C THR A 347 -19.35 12.19 -10.56
N ARG A 348 -19.31 11.74 -11.82
CA ARG A 348 -18.51 10.58 -12.23
C ARG A 348 -17.17 11.05 -12.77
N GLU A 349 -16.16 11.08 -11.90
CA GLU A 349 -14.74 11.22 -12.29
C GLU A 349 -14.12 9.82 -12.35
N ILE A 350 -13.57 9.44 -13.50
CA ILE A 350 -13.11 8.07 -13.77
C ILE A 350 -11.63 8.00 -13.46
N THR A 351 -11.29 7.39 -12.32
CA THR A 351 -9.93 7.50 -11.77
C THR A 351 -9.30 6.15 -11.39
N THR A 352 -9.98 5.01 -11.59
CA THR A 352 -9.46 3.71 -11.10
C THR A 352 -9.58 2.52 -12.07
N ARG A 353 -8.75 1.49 -11.84
CA ARG A 353 -8.73 0.20 -12.57
C ARG A 353 -10.04 -0.60 -12.40
N SER A 354 -10.80 -0.38 -11.33
CA SER A 354 -12.15 -0.96 -11.13
C SER A 354 -13.21 -0.26 -11.98
N ASP A 355 -13.05 1.03 -12.28
CA ASP A 355 -13.91 1.72 -13.25
C ASP A 355 -13.69 1.14 -14.67
N MET A 356 -12.49 0.63 -14.97
CA MET A 356 -12.21 -0.11 -16.21
C MET A 356 -12.97 -1.43 -16.27
N GLN A 357 -13.08 -2.16 -15.16
CA GLN A 357 -13.83 -3.41 -15.12
C GLN A 357 -15.33 -3.16 -15.32
N HIS A 358 -15.91 -2.12 -14.71
CA HIS A 358 -17.30 -1.70 -14.97
C HIS A 358 -17.55 -1.14 -16.38
N LEU A 359 -16.53 -0.57 -17.04
CA LEU A 359 -16.58 -0.20 -18.46
C LEU A 359 -16.50 -1.41 -19.39
N MET A 360 -15.82 -2.49 -18.96
CA MET A 360 -15.72 -3.76 -19.68
C MET A 360 -16.91 -4.70 -19.39
N GLU A 361 -17.56 -4.61 -18.23
CA GLU A 361 -18.73 -5.42 -17.85
C GLU A 361 -20.03 -4.98 -18.54
N ASN A 362 -20.04 -3.82 -19.19
CA ASN A 362 -21.15 -3.33 -20.01
C ASN A 362 -20.79 -3.33 -21.51
N THR A 363 -19.96 -4.27 -21.98
CA THR A 363 -19.70 -4.37 -23.41
C THR A 363 -20.93 -4.86 -24.17
N LEU A 364 -21.41 -4.06 -25.12
CA LEU A 364 -22.44 -4.50 -26.08
C LEU A 364 -21.95 -5.75 -26.79
N GLU A 365 -22.83 -6.74 -26.95
CA GLU A 365 -22.50 -7.96 -27.68
C GLU A 365 -22.24 -7.66 -29.16
N MET A 366 -21.38 -8.46 -29.81
CA MET A 366 -21.03 -8.21 -31.22
C MET A 366 -22.25 -8.28 -32.16
N SER A 367 -23.25 -9.10 -31.84
CA SER A 367 -24.53 -9.14 -32.55
C SER A 367 -25.26 -7.79 -32.47
N GLU A 368 -25.30 -7.18 -31.29
CA GLU A 368 -25.94 -5.88 -31.07
C GLU A 368 -25.18 -4.77 -31.82
N ILE A 369 -23.85 -4.78 -31.77
CA ILE A 369 -23.03 -3.79 -32.51
C ILE A 369 -23.27 -3.91 -34.01
N ARG A 370 -23.35 -5.13 -34.56
CA ARG A 370 -23.65 -5.37 -35.98
C ARG A 370 -25.01 -4.86 -36.41
N GLU A 371 -26.04 -4.96 -35.55
CA GLU A 371 -27.37 -4.42 -35.85
C GLU A 371 -27.37 -2.89 -35.86
N LYS A 372 -26.52 -2.27 -35.03
CA LYS A 372 -26.47 -0.82 -34.82
C LYS A 372 -25.52 -0.08 -35.77
N VAL A 373 -24.83 -0.80 -36.66
CA VAL A 373 -24.00 -0.24 -37.74
C VAL A 373 -24.68 -0.48 -39.10
N SER A 374 -24.73 0.56 -39.94
CA SER A 374 -25.26 0.49 -41.31
C SER A 374 -24.32 1.17 -42.30
N LEU A 375 -24.15 0.62 -43.52
CA LEU A 375 -23.44 1.31 -44.59
C LEU A 375 -24.32 2.40 -45.21
N LEU A 376 -23.69 3.51 -45.57
CA LEU A 376 -24.32 4.62 -46.28
C LEU A 376 -24.07 4.44 -47.78
N GLY A 377 -24.76 3.47 -48.38
CA GLY A 377 -24.65 3.12 -49.80
C GLY A 377 -24.60 1.60 -50.02
N GLU A 378 -24.76 1.17 -51.27
CA GLU A 378 -24.54 -0.22 -51.66
C GLU A 378 -23.05 -0.49 -51.85
N ALA A 379 -22.51 -1.44 -51.08
CA ALA A 379 -21.16 -1.94 -51.29
C ALA A 379 -21.10 -2.85 -52.53
N LYS A 380 -20.41 -2.40 -53.57
CA LYS A 380 -20.22 -3.16 -54.82
C LYS A 380 -19.01 -4.08 -54.77
N GLU A 381 -17.99 -3.69 -54.01
CA GLU A 381 -16.71 -4.39 -53.89
C GLU A 381 -16.29 -4.40 -52.41
N THR A 382 -15.41 -5.33 -52.02
CA THR A 382 -14.87 -5.40 -50.65
C THR A 382 -13.83 -4.31 -50.41
N GLU A 383 -13.01 -3.99 -51.41
CA GLU A 383 -12.00 -2.93 -51.32
C GLU A 383 -12.61 -1.53 -51.56
N GLY A 384 -11.95 -0.51 -51.02
CA GLY A 384 -12.33 0.89 -51.18
C GLY A 384 -12.87 1.53 -49.90
N ASP A 385 -13.46 2.71 -50.07
CA ASP A 385 -14.00 3.52 -48.98
C ASP A 385 -15.49 3.22 -48.81
N HIS A 386 -15.86 2.74 -47.63
CA HIS A 386 -17.22 2.36 -47.27
C HIS A 386 -17.75 3.26 -46.16
N PRO A 387 -18.49 4.33 -46.49
CA PRO A 387 -19.12 5.17 -45.49
C PRO A 387 -20.13 4.37 -44.67
N PHE A 388 -20.14 4.57 -43.36
CA PHE A 388 -21.06 3.91 -42.45
C PHE A 388 -21.64 4.90 -41.44
N GLN A 389 -22.71 4.47 -40.78
CA GLN A 389 -23.37 5.20 -39.72
C GLN A 389 -23.66 4.27 -38.55
N MET A 390 -23.38 4.77 -37.34
CA MET A 390 -23.83 4.19 -36.09
C MET A 390 -25.20 4.75 -35.72
N ASP A 391 -26.05 3.91 -35.11
CA ASP A 391 -27.27 4.40 -34.46
C ASP A 391 -26.94 5.25 -33.21
N ASP A 392 -27.96 5.92 -32.65
CA ASP A 392 -27.78 6.81 -31.49
C ASP A 392 -27.24 6.08 -30.25
N SER A 393 -27.63 4.83 -30.06
CA SER A 393 -27.26 4.06 -28.87
C SER A 393 -25.81 3.58 -28.94
N LEU A 394 -25.37 3.08 -30.08
CA LEU A 394 -23.99 2.66 -30.32
C LEU A 394 -23.04 3.85 -30.33
N TYR A 395 -23.44 4.95 -30.98
CA TYR A 395 -22.65 6.18 -30.93
C TYR A 395 -22.51 6.69 -29.49
N SER A 396 -23.61 6.76 -28.72
CA SER A 396 -23.57 7.20 -27.31
C SER A 396 -22.73 6.26 -26.44
N TYR A 397 -22.74 4.97 -26.74
CA TYR A 397 -21.92 3.96 -26.08
C TYR A 397 -20.42 4.20 -26.34
N VAL A 398 -20.00 4.27 -27.62
CA VAL A 398 -18.59 4.50 -28.01
C VAL A 398 -18.13 5.88 -27.52
N HIS A 399 -18.94 6.92 -27.73
CA HIS A 399 -18.65 8.27 -27.24
C HIS A 399 -18.53 8.34 -25.73
N GLY A 400 -19.42 7.65 -25.02
CA GLY A 400 -19.35 7.49 -23.58
C GLY A 400 -18.02 6.87 -23.16
N ARG A 401 -17.62 5.74 -23.75
CA ARG A 401 -16.36 5.05 -23.39
C ARG A 401 -15.12 5.89 -23.71
N MET A 402 -15.09 6.56 -24.86
CA MET A 402 -13.98 7.43 -25.28
C MET A 402 -13.84 8.68 -24.41
N THR A 403 -14.96 9.34 -24.08
CA THR A 403 -14.96 10.51 -23.18
C THR A 403 -14.47 10.11 -21.80
N LYS A 404 -14.96 8.96 -21.31
CA LYS A 404 -14.63 8.40 -20.00
C LYS A 404 -13.17 7.96 -19.86
N SER A 405 -12.49 7.59 -20.95
CA SER A 405 -11.09 7.15 -20.95
C SER A 405 -10.08 8.27 -21.25
N SER A 406 -10.56 9.44 -21.70
CA SER A 406 -9.73 10.54 -22.22
C SER A 406 -8.66 11.08 -21.27
N GLU A 407 -8.86 11.00 -19.95
CA GLU A 407 -7.92 11.49 -18.94
C GLU A 407 -6.68 10.59 -18.74
N ASN A 408 -6.74 9.34 -19.19
CA ASN A 408 -5.62 8.41 -19.13
C ASN A 408 -5.25 7.91 -20.52
N ARG A 409 -4.11 8.38 -21.02
CA ARG A 409 -3.63 8.05 -22.38
C ARG A 409 -3.53 6.56 -22.66
N GLY A 410 -3.10 5.73 -21.70
CA GLY A 410 -2.98 4.29 -21.90
C GLY A 410 -4.36 3.63 -22.06
N VAL A 411 -5.31 4.02 -21.21
CA VAL A 411 -6.69 3.51 -21.22
C VAL A 411 -7.43 4.01 -22.46
N TYR A 412 -7.26 5.28 -22.81
CA TYR A 412 -7.81 5.87 -24.03
C TYR A 412 -7.38 5.09 -25.27
N LEU A 413 -6.08 4.79 -25.40
CA LEU A 413 -5.55 4.05 -26.54
C LEU A 413 -6.12 2.62 -26.60
N GLN A 414 -6.31 1.97 -25.45
CA GLN A 414 -6.90 0.63 -25.39
C GLN A 414 -8.38 0.65 -25.77
N VAL A 415 -9.19 1.55 -25.18
CA VAL A 415 -10.62 1.69 -25.52
C VAL A 415 -10.81 2.03 -26.99
N ARG A 416 -9.97 2.91 -27.53
CA ARG A 416 -9.95 3.25 -28.95
C ARG A 416 -9.59 2.04 -29.83
N GLY A 417 -8.68 1.18 -29.39
CA GLY A 417 -8.38 -0.06 -30.08
C GLY A 417 -9.58 -1.00 -30.10
N ASP A 418 -10.12 -1.29 -28.92
CA ASP A 418 -11.26 -2.20 -28.73
C ASP A 418 -12.50 -1.77 -29.54
N ASP A 419 -12.94 -0.51 -29.38
CA ASP A 419 -14.11 0.02 -30.10
C ASP A 419 -13.83 0.11 -31.62
N GLY A 420 -12.56 0.35 -32.01
CA GLY A 420 -12.13 0.35 -33.41
C GLY A 420 -12.28 -1.02 -34.07
N GLU A 421 -11.88 -2.09 -33.39
CA GLU A 421 -12.07 -3.46 -33.86
C GLU A 421 -13.53 -3.86 -33.92
N ASP A 422 -14.31 -3.52 -32.89
CA ASP A 422 -15.74 -3.85 -32.80
C ASP A 422 -16.54 -3.20 -33.93
N VAL A 423 -16.43 -1.87 -34.07
CA VAL A 423 -17.14 -1.10 -35.10
C VAL A 423 -16.62 -1.47 -36.50
N GLY A 424 -15.30 -1.68 -36.63
CA GLY A 424 -14.68 -2.10 -37.88
C GLY A 424 -15.22 -3.43 -38.38
N ALA A 425 -15.23 -4.46 -37.53
CA ALA A 425 -15.77 -5.77 -37.89
C ALA A 425 -17.27 -5.73 -38.19
N ALA A 426 -18.03 -4.92 -37.43
CA ALA A 426 -19.45 -4.74 -37.68
C ALA A 426 -19.73 -4.07 -39.05
N ALA A 427 -18.98 -3.02 -39.40
CA ALA A 427 -19.07 -2.37 -40.70
C ALA A 427 -18.61 -3.32 -41.83
N PHE A 428 -17.49 -4.03 -41.64
CA PHE A 428 -16.96 -4.97 -42.61
C PHE A 428 -17.92 -6.12 -42.90
N SER A 429 -18.66 -6.60 -41.89
CA SER A 429 -19.67 -7.65 -42.07
C SER A 429 -20.81 -7.24 -43.03
N LYS A 430 -20.98 -5.93 -43.27
CA LYS A 430 -21.96 -5.41 -44.25
C LYS A 430 -21.46 -5.50 -45.70
N LEU A 431 -20.16 -5.75 -45.90
CA LEU A 431 -19.52 -6.03 -47.20
C LEU A 431 -19.69 -7.51 -47.58
N LYS A 432 -20.91 -8.05 -47.39
CA LYS A 432 -21.28 -9.45 -47.67
C LYS A 432 -20.26 -10.49 -47.16
N SER A 433 -19.77 -10.27 -45.95
CA SER A 433 -18.76 -11.13 -45.34
C SER A 433 -19.21 -11.53 -43.94
N ASP A 434 -18.95 -12.77 -43.55
CA ASP A 434 -19.27 -13.30 -42.23
C ASP A 434 -17.99 -13.46 -41.41
N GLU A 435 -17.94 -12.81 -40.25
CA GLU A 435 -16.84 -13.03 -39.29
C GLU A 435 -16.99 -14.44 -38.71
N MET A 436 -16.02 -15.30 -38.99
CA MET A 436 -15.99 -16.69 -38.56
C MET A 436 -15.48 -16.79 -37.12
N VAL A 437 -14.41 -16.06 -36.82
CA VAL A 437 -13.76 -16.07 -35.51
C VAL A 437 -12.98 -14.77 -35.30
N ARG A 438 -13.02 -14.29 -34.06
CA ARG A 438 -12.26 -13.15 -33.58
C ARG A 438 -10.98 -13.60 -32.90
N HIS A 439 -9.87 -12.96 -33.24
CA HIS A 439 -8.50 -13.32 -32.86
C HIS A 439 -8.16 -14.80 -33.06
N PRO A 440 -8.17 -15.30 -34.31
CA PRO A 440 -8.02 -16.73 -34.62
C PRO A 440 -6.71 -17.38 -34.14
N PHE A 441 -5.70 -16.57 -33.77
CA PHE A 441 -4.40 -17.03 -33.30
C PHE A 441 -4.27 -17.10 -31.76
N ASN A 442 -5.31 -16.74 -31.00
CA ASN A 442 -5.30 -16.87 -29.54
C ASN A 442 -6.05 -18.12 -29.09
N SER A 443 -5.48 -18.81 -28.10
CA SER A 443 -6.09 -19.98 -27.48
C SER A 443 -7.28 -19.63 -26.58
N GLU A 444 -7.35 -18.39 -26.09
CA GLU A 444 -8.44 -17.91 -25.24
C GLU A 444 -9.47 -17.12 -26.07
N PRO A 445 -10.76 -17.52 -26.06
CA PRO A 445 -11.82 -16.76 -26.71
C PRO A 445 -12.01 -15.39 -26.05
N GLY A 446 -12.62 -14.45 -26.76
CA GLY A 446 -12.94 -13.11 -26.25
C GLY A 446 -12.39 -11.97 -27.11
N ARG A 447 -12.72 -10.73 -26.76
CA ARG A 447 -12.45 -9.50 -27.52
C ARG A 447 -11.28 -8.70 -26.92
N GLY A 448 -10.65 -7.86 -27.75
CA GLY A 448 -9.87 -6.73 -27.31
C GLY A 448 -8.51 -6.60 -27.97
N SER A 449 -8.07 -5.36 -28.19
CA SER A 449 -6.95 -5.00 -29.05
C SER A 449 -5.56 -5.30 -28.50
N HIS A 450 -5.51 -5.93 -27.33
CA HIS A 450 -4.28 -6.38 -26.69
C HIS A 450 -3.94 -7.84 -27.05
N LYS A 451 -4.87 -8.53 -27.71
CA LYS A 451 -4.71 -9.91 -28.16
C LYS A 451 -3.73 -10.00 -29.33
N LYS A 452 -2.98 -11.10 -29.40
CA LYS A 452 -1.92 -11.29 -30.40
C LYS A 452 -2.48 -11.77 -31.75
N GLY A 453 -1.85 -11.40 -32.86
CA GLY A 453 -2.23 -11.88 -34.20
C GLY A 453 -3.29 -11.01 -34.86
N THR A 454 -4.02 -11.55 -35.84
CA THR A 454 -5.02 -10.78 -36.61
C THR A 454 -6.26 -10.59 -35.77
N ASP A 455 -6.93 -9.45 -35.91
CA ASP A 455 -8.17 -9.18 -35.20
C ASP A 455 -9.29 -10.15 -35.58
N SER A 456 -9.45 -10.52 -36.85
CA SER A 456 -10.56 -11.39 -37.27
C SER A 456 -10.28 -12.24 -38.52
N LEU A 457 -10.96 -13.38 -38.60
CA LEU A 457 -11.09 -14.22 -39.80
C LEU A 457 -12.50 -14.07 -40.36
N PHE A 458 -12.59 -13.78 -41.66
CA PHE A 458 -13.85 -13.61 -42.37
C PHE A 458 -14.00 -14.60 -43.52
N ARG A 459 -15.26 -14.89 -43.87
CA ARG A 459 -15.65 -15.65 -45.05
C ARG A 459 -16.49 -14.78 -45.97
N SER A 460 -16.12 -14.70 -47.25
CA SER A 460 -16.95 -14.05 -48.27
C SER A 460 -18.23 -14.85 -48.51
N ARG A 461 -19.39 -14.19 -48.51
CA ARG A 461 -20.66 -14.84 -48.87
C ARG A 461 -20.80 -15.09 -50.36
N ASP A 462 -20.13 -14.29 -51.19
CA ASP A 462 -20.22 -14.39 -52.64
C ASP A 462 -19.28 -15.49 -53.19
N THR A 463 -18.07 -15.63 -52.61
CA THR A 463 -17.02 -16.56 -53.11
C THR A 463 -16.73 -17.74 -52.18
N GLY A 464 -17.13 -17.67 -50.91
CA GLY A 464 -16.79 -18.67 -49.88
C GLY A 464 -15.34 -18.63 -49.39
N GLU A 465 -14.53 -17.73 -49.95
CA GLU A 465 -13.11 -17.59 -49.62
C GLU A 465 -12.90 -17.05 -48.20
N LEU A 466 -11.80 -17.48 -47.57
CA LEU A 466 -11.40 -17.07 -46.24
C LEU A 466 -10.31 -16.02 -46.29
N PHE A 467 -10.41 -15.00 -45.45
CA PHE A 467 -9.39 -13.96 -45.39
C PHE A 467 -9.27 -13.35 -44.00
N LEU A 468 -8.05 -12.93 -43.69
CA LEU A 468 -7.68 -12.27 -42.45
C LEU A 468 -7.96 -10.77 -42.54
N VAL A 469 -8.51 -10.16 -41.50
CA VAL A 469 -8.78 -8.71 -41.47
C VAL A 469 -8.19 -8.08 -40.20
N GLU A 470 -7.28 -7.14 -40.38
CA GLU A 470 -6.73 -6.30 -39.30
C GLU A 470 -7.47 -4.96 -39.29
N PHE A 471 -7.99 -4.56 -38.14
CA PHE A 471 -8.69 -3.29 -37.94
C PHE A 471 -7.78 -2.26 -37.27
N ARG A 472 -7.79 -1.03 -37.78
CA ARG A 472 -7.07 0.08 -37.17
C ARG A 472 -7.94 1.33 -37.14
N TRP A 473 -8.15 1.90 -35.95
CA TRP A 473 -8.80 3.22 -35.85
C TRP A 473 -7.78 4.36 -35.97
N TRP A 474 -7.53 4.83 -37.19
CA TRP A 474 -6.54 5.87 -37.50
C TRP A 474 -7.10 6.93 -38.46
N GLN A 475 -6.82 8.21 -38.18
CA GLN A 475 -7.20 9.33 -39.05
C GLN A 475 -6.28 9.46 -40.28
N ASN A 476 -5.02 9.01 -40.19
CA ASN A 476 -4.08 8.98 -41.32
C ASN A 476 -3.97 7.56 -41.87
N ALA A 477 -4.78 7.27 -42.89
CA ALA A 477 -4.90 5.95 -43.48
C ALA A 477 -3.60 5.46 -44.15
N ASP A 478 -2.86 6.36 -44.82
CA ASP A 478 -1.66 6.00 -45.58
C ASP A 478 -0.50 5.54 -44.68
N ALA A 479 -0.32 6.18 -43.53
CA ALA A 479 0.69 5.80 -42.55
C ALA A 479 0.35 4.48 -41.83
N ALA A 480 -0.94 4.25 -41.53
CA ALA A 480 -1.44 3.01 -40.94
C ALA A 480 -1.31 1.82 -41.88
N MET A 481 -1.63 2.00 -43.18
CA MET A 481 -1.50 0.93 -44.18
C MET A 481 -0.06 0.43 -44.29
N LYS A 482 0.94 1.32 -44.28
CA LYS A 482 2.35 0.93 -44.38
C LYS A 482 2.83 0.09 -43.18
N SER A 483 2.36 0.40 -41.96
CA SER A 483 2.71 -0.33 -40.74
C SER A 483 2.06 -1.71 -40.66
N ALA A 484 0.76 -1.79 -41.01
CA ALA A 484 0.02 -3.05 -40.95
C ALA A 484 0.36 -4.02 -42.10
N PHE A 485 0.88 -3.51 -43.23
CA PHE A 485 1.32 -4.35 -44.36
C PHE A 485 2.50 -5.26 -43.99
N GLU A 486 3.47 -4.75 -43.23
CA GLU A 486 4.62 -5.53 -42.73
C GLU A 486 4.23 -6.54 -41.65
N GLU A 487 3.24 -6.21 -40.80
CA GLU A 487 2.76 -7.10 -39.75
C GLU A 487 1.97 -8.30 -40.28
N VAL A 488 1.26 -8.16 -41.40
CA VAL A 488 0.45 -9.23 -42.01
C VAL A 488 1.29 -10.08 -42.97
N LYS A 489 2.20 -9.48 -43.75
CA LYS A 489 3.03 -10.16 -44.75
C LYS A 489 4.06 -11.13 -44.13
N ASN A 490 4.55 -10.84 -42.92
CA ASN A 490 5.56 -11.65 -42.24
C ASN A 490 4.97 -12.74 -41.33
N ARG A 491 3.67 -13.05 -41.45
CA ARG A 491 3.02 -14.07 -40.61
C ARG A 491 3.16 -15.45 -41.24
N GLU A 492 3.88 -16.33 -40.56
CA GLU A 492 3.88 -17.76 -40.87
C GLU A 492 2.55 -18.36 -40.41
N LEU A 493 1.70 -18.74 -41.37
CA LEU A 493 0.56 -19.63 -41.11
C LEU A 493 1.15 -21.03 -40.90
N ASP A 494 0.93 -21.62 -39.73
CA ASP A 494 1.35 -23.00 -39.50
C ASP A 494 0.35 -23.99 -40.12
N GLU A 495 0.80 -25.20 -40.46
CA GLU A 495 -0.03 -26.22 -41.11
C GLU A 495 -1.30 -26.55 -40.29
N LYS A 496 -1.25 -26.37 -38.96
CA LYS A 496 -2.37 -26.60 -38.06
C LYS A 496 -3.48 -25.55 -38.20
N PHE A 497 -3.13 -24.32 -38.56
CA PHE A 497 -4.10 -23.25 -38.77
C PHE A 497 -4.98 -23.53 -40.00
N ASP A 498 -4.35 -23.93 -41.11
CA ASP A 498 -5.04 -24.29 -42.34
C ASP A 498 -5.88 -25.57 -42.18
N GLU A 499 -5.41 -26.54 -41.38
CA GLU A 499 -6.21 -27.72 -40.99
C GLU A 499 -7.46 -27.35 -40.17
N THR A 500 -7.36 -26.30 -39.35
CA THR A 500 -8.45 -25.88 -38.45
C THR A 500 -9.52 -25.06 -39.18
N TRP A 501 -9.10 -24.12 -40.03
CA TRP A 501 -10.00 -23.13 -40.62
C TRP A 501 -10.18 -23.28 -42.14
N GLY A 502 -9.24 -23.92 -42.82
CA GLY A 502 -9.16 -23.98 -44.28
C GLY A 502 -8.15 -22.99 -44.86
N VAL A 503 -7.84 -23.15 -46.15
CA VAL A 503 -6.85 -22.33 -46.86
C VAL A 503 -7.27 -20.87 -46.89
N ILE A 504 -6.40 -19.99 -46.38
CA ILE A 504 -6.59 -18.54 -46.41
C ILE A 504 -6.29 -17.99 -47.81
N SER A 505 -7.29 -17.35 -48.42
CA SER A 505 -7.24 -16.81 -49.79
C SER A 505 -6.66 -15.40 -49.87
N GLY A 506 -6.50 -14.72 -48.73
CA GLY A 506 -5.88 -13.39 -48.68
C GLY A 506 -5.99 -12.70 -47.33
N ALA A 507 -5.56 -11.44 -47.29
CA ALA A 507 -5.68 -10.59 -46.10
C ALA A 507 -6.01 -9.14 -46.45
N TYR A 508 -6.75 -8.48 -45.56
CA TYR A 508 -7.15 -7.08 -45.67
C TYR A 508 -6.70 -6.27 -44.47
N ILE A 509 -6.43 -4.99 -44.71
CA ILE A 509 -6.37 -3.97 -43.66
C ILE A 509 -7.63 -3.13 -43.81
N ALA A 510 -8.34 -2.94 -42.69
CA ALA A 510 -9.54 -2.15 -42.61
C ALA A 510 -9.33 -0.98 -41.63
N ILE A 511 -9.25 0.22 -42.18
CA ILE A 511 -9.02 1.44 -41.40
C ILE A 511 -10.37 2.07 -41.10
N VAL A 512 -10.68 2.14 -39.82
CA VAL A 512 -11.90 2.75 -39.32
C VAL A 512 -11.61 4.21 -39.00
N ASP A 513 -12.31 5.11 -39.68
CA ASP A 513 -12.17 6.56 -39.49
C ASP A 513 -13.53 7.17 -39.21
N PHE A 514 -13.82 7.41 -37.92
CA PHE A 514 -14.93 8.26 -37.51
C PHE A 514 -14.45 9.28 -36.50
N ASP A 515 -14.94 10.52 -36.67
CA ASP A 515 -14.74 11.60 -35.72
C ASP A 515 -15.83 11.53 -34.65
N MET A 516 -15.45 11.73 -33.40
CA MET A 516 -16.35 11.71 -32.25
C MET A 516 -17.39 12.83 -32.29
N THR A 517 -17.27 13.79 -33.21
CA THR A 517 -18.26 14.84 -33.46
C THR A 517 -19.47 14.39 -34.30
N SER A 518 -19.44 13.17 -34.87
CA SER A 518 -20.47 12.67 -35.78
C SER A 518 -20.77 11.19 -35.58
N ARG A 519 -21.99 10.78 -35.92
CA ARG A 519 -22.41 9.36 -35.97
C ARG A 519 -21.91 8.63 -37.22
N ARG A 520 -21.24 9.34 -38.13
CA ARG A 520 -20.79 8.83 -39.43
C ARG A 520 -19.29 8.56 -39.40
N GLY A 521 -18.90 7.49 -40.09
CA GLY A 521 -17.52 7.11 -40.31
C GLY A 521 -17.28 6.60 -41.72
N VAL A 522 -16.04 6.27 -42.02
CA VAL A 522 -15.62 5.58 -43.23
C VAL A 522 -14.76 4.39 -42.83
N LEU A 523 -15.10 3.22 -43.38
CA LEU A 523 -14.27 2.03 -43.33
C LEU A 523 -13.49 1.96 -44.64
N ARG A 524 -12.18 2.19 -44.59
CA ARG A 524 -11.30 2.09 -45.77
C ARG A 524 -10.67 0.71 -45.80
N VAL A 525 -10.99 -0.09 -46.80
CA VAL A 525 -10.54 -1.48 -46.91
C VAL A 525 -9.56 -1.61 -48.06
N LYS A 526 -8.43 -2.28 -47.81
CA LYS A 526 -7.43 -2.57 -48.84
C LYS A 526 -6.90 -3.98 -48.68
N ARG A 527 -6.77 -4.68 -49.80
CA ARG A 527 -6.14 -6.00 -49.84
C ARG A 527 -4.62 -5.88 -49.70
N VAL A 528 -4.04 -6.78 -48.93
CA VAL A 528 -2.61 -6.86 -48.61
C VAL A 528 -1.94 -8.02 -49.32
N TRP A 529 -2.67 -9.14 -49.43
CA TRP A 529 -2.26 -10.38 -50.07
C TRP A 529 -3.50 -11.08 -50.62
#